data_AF-A0A8T4M7S3-F1
#
_entry.id   AF-A0A8T4M7S3-F1
#
_cell.length_a   1.000
_cell.length_b   1.000
_cell.length_c   1.000
_cell.angle_alpha   90.00
_cell.angle_beta   90.00
_cell.angle_gamma   90.00
#
_symmetry.space_group_name_H-M   'P 1'
#
loop_
_entity.id
_entity.type
_entity.pdbx_description
1 polymer ?
#
loop_
_entity_poly.entity_id
_entity_poly.type
_entity_poly.pdbx_seq_one_letter_code
_entity_poly.pdbx_strand_id
1 'polypeptide(L)'
;MKKQVILVSVFAFLLALSMSLIFAQDATCYVAERSFCQSQSDTVIAALSDVTNAHGETASSGNYDNVLCCTFSGSLTCNNNKILGLSSTTNAHAEIPTQINYATHVCYSDLSCISTSYACGSEQVPDYPIKTLSLSSATNAHIGVPGSGSVNICCTSETLYPDLPLPNCGDGNLQLGESCDSGLADPFSGSSCGDFDAFTGGNLLCNSLCQIDTIQCTPSNPGVCGDGEVNNGETCDGAELNDLTCNDLGFPGGSLSCVNCQLDTNQCTPGAPSTNVFWSSDGISQISNIEVFVGFTKVKLVIKNLGLSQGTVIEFDIYEDDVILDDSIRTVTAVLDSQGTAIANWTITQSDLDKTLDDYAQFYFIAEGEKSNYLEMDVQDDDLSDVIICNDYNDETLCEEDPVGVAKNSVPTVIDCSDPEIQCTCMWDEDSDSCAGTFTDGIFDEFGNYSKYGTCLISEQESDPNECDDGILILTWDGVWTWASGNPEHKDPKGLALICEAGGTRSIECPAQIQLPFFGIYNIIVAVIIIILIYFILSSKKVKRELRKFIK
;
A
#
# COMPACT_ATOMS: atom_id res chain seq x y z
N MET A 1 28.87 47.20 -30.07
CA MET A 1 28.95 45.73 -29.87
C MET A 1 29.75 45.30 -28.64
N LYS A 2 30.91 45.89 -28.28
CA LYS A 2 31.71 45.39 -27.14
C LYS A 2 31.16 45.64 -25.72
N LYS A 3 30.29 46.64 -25.50
CA LYS A 3 29.72 46.92 -24.15
C LYS A 3 28.48 46.08 -23.79
N GLN A 4 27.70 45.62 -24.77
CA GLN A 4 26.53 44.78 -24.53
C GLN A 4 26.89 43.32 -24.24
N VAL A 5 27.98 42.81 -24.83
CA VAL A 5 28.46 41.45 -24.56
C VAL A 5 28.96 41.32 -23.12
N ILE A 6 29.68 42.31 -22.60
CA ILE A 6 30.18 42.29 -21.21
C ILE A 6 29.04 42.35 -20.19
N LEU A 7 27.97 43.11 -20.46
CA LEU A 7 26.83 43.22 -19.55
C LEU A 7 26.02 41.91 -19.49
N VAL A 8 25.84 41.24 -20.63
CA VAL A 8 25.15 39.94 -20.70
C VAL A 8 26.01 38.84 -20.07
N SER A 9 27.33 38.86 -20.24
CA SER A 9 28.23 37.91 -19.58
C SER A 9 28.29 38.11 -18.06
N VAL A 10 28.28 39.35 -17.56
CA VAL A 10 28.25 39.62 -16.11
C VAL A 10 26.90 39.26 -15.49
N PHE A 11 25.79 39.49 -16.21
CA PHE A 11 24.45 39.11 -15.74
C PHE A 11 24.24 37.59 -15.78
N ALA A 12 24.76 36.89 -16.78
CA ALA A 12 24.76 35.42 -16.84
C ALA A 12 25.69 34.80 -15.78
N PHE A 13 26.81 35.45 -15.47
CA PHE A 13 27.71 35.00 -14.40
C PHE A 13 27.14 35.28 -13.00
N LEU A 14 26.38 36.37 -12.82
CA LEU A 14 25.62 36.65 -11.59
C LEU A 14 24.40 35.73 -11.44
N LEU A 15 23.71 35.38 -12.54
CA LEU A 15 22.64 34.38 -12.53
C LEU A 15 23.18 32.97 -12.22
N ALA A 16 24.36 32.62 -12.75
CA ALA A 16 25.04 31.36 -12.47
C ALA A 16 25.61 31.31 -11.05
N LEU A 17 26.05 32.45 -10.48
CA LEU A 17 26.43 32.55 -9.06
C LEU A 17 25.22 32.50 -8.13
N SER A 18 24.02 32.91 -8.58
CA SER A 18 22.78 32.76 -7.80
C SER A 18 22.15 31.38 -7.90
N MET A 19 22.62 30.53 -8.82
CA MET A 19 22.14 29.15 -9.01
C MET A 19 23.05 28.09 -8.37
N SER A 20 24.08 28.52 -7.64
CA SER A 20 25.02 27.64 -6.92
C SER A 20 24.97 27.83 -5.38
N LEU A 21 23.90 28.44 -4.88
CA LEU A 21 23.43 28.27 -3.51
C LEU A 21 22.14 27.46 -3.56
N ILE A 22 22.25 26.22 -4.04
CA ILE A 22 21.34 25.18 -3.54
C ILE A 22 21.73 25.07 -2.07
N PHE A 23 20.90 25.64 -1.19
CA PHE A 23 20.97 25.29 0.21
C PHE A 23 20.90 23.77 0.25
N ALA A 24 21.97 23.10 0.68
CA ALA A 24 21.81 21.77 1.21
C ALA A 24 20.75 21.92 2.31
N GLN A 25 19.56 21.40 2.08
CA GLN A 25 18.51 21.43 3.08
C GLN A 25 19.04 20.60 4.23
N ASP A 26 19.27 21.23 5.39
CA ASP A 26 19.71 20.51 6.58
C ASP A 26 18.69 19.41 6.83
N ALA A 27 19.13 18.16 6.73
CA ALA A 27 18.28 17.01 6.94
C ALA A 27 17.82 17.02 8.40
N THR A 28 16.55 17.34 8.61
CA THR A 28 15.98 17.60 9.93
C THR A 28 14.67 16.87 10.08
N CYS A 29 14.30 16.63 11.33
CA CYS A 29 12.99 16.15 11.69
C CYS A 29 12.32 17.14 12.65
N TYR A 30 11.01 17.28 12.52
CA TYR A 30 10.21 18.25 13.26
C TYR A 30 8.79 17.74 13.45
N VAL A 31 8.07 18.31 14.42
CA VAL A 31 6.65 18.01 14.62
C VAL A 31 5.81 19.14 14.02
N ALA A 32 4.84 18.78 13.20
CA ALA A 32 3.89 19.70 12.60
C ALA A 32 2.53 19.03 12.35
N GLU A 33 1.56 19.78 11.87
CA GLU A 33 0.31 19.21 11.37
C GLU A 33 0.56 18.33 10.13
N ARG A 34 -0.17 17.22 10.01
CA ARG A 34 -0.03 16.23 8.94
C ARG A 34 -0.17 16.84 7.55
N SER A 35 -1.15 17.71 7.37
CA SER A 35 -1.37 18.46 6.12
C SER A 35 -0.17 19.36 5.76
N PHE A 36 0.45 19.99 6.75
CA PHE A 36 1.64 20.81 6.53
C PHE A 36 2.83 19.96 6.11
N CYS A 37 3.07 18.85 6.80
CA CYS A 37 4.13 17.90 6.47
C CYS A 37 4.03 17.38 5.03
N GLN A 38 2.84 16.93 4.62
CA GLN A 38 2.58 16.44 3.28
C GLN A 38 2.71 17.56 2.23
N SER A 39 2.33 18.80 2.56
CA SER A 39 2.48 19.95 1.67
C SER A 39 3.95 20.31 1.36
N GLN A 40 4.88 19.89 2.22
CA GLN A 40 6.32 20.08 2.02
C GLN A 40 6.97 18.89 1.30
N SER A 41 6.20 17.85 0.97
CA SER A 41 6.72 16.56 0.49
C SER A 41 7.66 15.87 1.50
N ASP A 42 7.49 16.18 2.79
CA ASP A 42 8.23 15.55 3.89
C ASP A 42 7.56 14.22 4.28
N THR A 43 8.32 13.30 4.88
CA THR A 43 7.82 11.97 5.23
C THR A 43 7.29 11.92 6.66
N VAL A 44 6.07 11.42 6.83
CA VAL A 44 5.46 11.14 8.14
C VAL A 44 6.01 9.83 8.71
N ILE A 45 6.53 9.87 9.93
CA ILE A 45 7.20 8.71 10.59
C ILE A 45 6.41 8.18 11.78
N ALA A 46 5.77 9.08 12.53
CA ALA A 46 4.92 8.74 13.67
C ALA A 46 3.92 9.89 13.87
N ALA A 47 2.84 9.64 14.60
CA ALA A 47 1.91 10.69 15.01
C ALA A 47 1.73 10.75 16.53
N LEU A 48 1.29 11.91 17.01
CA LEU A 48 1.24 12.29 18.40
C LEU A 48 -0.11 12.93 18.74
N SER A 49 -0.75 12.49 19.83
CA SER A 49 -2.03 13.06 20.27
C SER A 49 -1.94 14.52 20.74
N ASP A 50 -0.74 15.00 21.10
CA ASP A 50 -0.41 16.37 21.50
C ASP A 50 1.06 16.66 21.11
N VAL A 51 1.58 17.87 21.35
CA VAL A 51 2.96 18.25 21.04
C VAL A 51 3.92 18.15 22.23
N THR A 52 3.44 18.11 23.47
CA THR A 52 4.33 18.09 24.66
C THR A 52 4.08 16.94 25.63
N ASN A 53 2.92 16.30 25.53
CA ASN A 53 2.49 15.24 26.42
C ASN A 53 1.51 14.32 25.69
N ALA A 54 2.07 13.49 24.82
CA ALA A 54 1.31 12.76 23.83
C ALA A 54 1.42 11.25 24.01
N HIS A 55 0.37 10.57 23.57
CA HIS A 55 0.47 9.18 23.15
C HIS A 55 0.90 9.15 21.69
N GLY A 56 1.65 8.12 21.34
CA GLY A 56 2.16 7.91 20.00
C GLY A 56 1.31 6.94 19.18
N GLU A 57 1.48 7.04 17.87
CA GLU A 57 1.01 6.04 16.93
C GLU A 57 1.97 5.91 15.74
N THR A 58 1.85 4.79 15.03
CA THR A 58 2.58 4.57 13.78
C THR A 58 2.14 5.55 12.69
N ALA A 59 3.00 5.80 11.70
CA ALA A 59 2.67 6.67 10.55
C ALA A 59 1.35 6.30 9.86
N SER A 60 1.04 5.00 9.82
CA SER A 60 -0.13 4.40 9.16
C SER A 60 -1.44 4.47 9.96
N SER A 61 -1.41 4.82 11.25
CA SER A 61 -2.60 4.73 12.10
C SER A 61 -3.59 5.89 11.89
N GLY A 62 -3.11 7.07 11.51
CA GLY A 62 -3.94 8.19 11.03
C GLY A 62 -4.87 8.86 12.04
N ASN A 63 -4.83 8.54 13.34
CA ASN A 63 -5.74 9.10 14.35
C ASN A 63 -5.29 10.48 14.85
N TYR A 64 -4.02 10.84 14.68
CA TYR A 64 -3.47 12.10 15.17
C TYR A 64 -2.93 13.02 14.06
N ASP A 65 -3.28 14.30 14.19
CA ASP A 65 -2.88 15.37 13.27
C ASP A 65 -1.46 15.87 13.50
N ASN A 66 -0.94 15.82 14.73
CA ASN A 66 0.45 16.17 14.98
C ASN A 66 1.34 14.99 14.60
N VAL A 67 2.29 15.21 13.70
CA VAL A 67 3.15 14.16 13.14
C VAL A 67 4.61 14.51 13.27
N LEU A 68 5.45 13.50 13.53
CA LEU A 68 6.89 13.58 13.32
C LEU A 68 7.18 13.47 11.83
N CYS A 69 7.79 14.50 11.27
CA CYS A 69 8.15 14.61 9.87
C CYS A 69 9.65 14.76 9.69
N CYS A 70 10.22 14.12 8.68
CA CYS A 70 11.60 14.34 8.28
C CYS A 70 11.68 14.87 6.84
N THR A 71 12.62 15.79 6.62
CA THR A 71 12.81 16.52 5.34
C THR A 71 13.58 15.74 4.28
N PHE A 72 13.90 14.48 4.56
CA PHE A 72 14.65 13.60 3.67
C PHE A 72 13.83 12.34 3.49
N SER A 73 13.83 11.77 2.29
CA SER A 73 13.09 10.54 1.99
C SER A 73 13.76 9.32 2.61
N GLY A 74 12.97 8.30 2.94
CA GLY A 74 13.45 7.08 3.59
C GLY A 74 12.36 6.03 3.76
N SER A 75 12.78 4.79 4.01
CA SER A 75 11.86 3.66 4.25
C SER A 75 11.41 3.60 5.72
N LEU A 76 10.16 3.21 5.97
CA LEU A 76 9.64 2.91 7.31
C LEU A 76 9.95 1.48 7.77
N THR A 77 10.61 0.66 6.93
CA THR A 77 10.96 -0.72 7.27
C THR A 77 11.97 -0.78 8.42
N CYS A 78 11.72 -1.64 9.39
CA CYS A 78 12.60 -1.84 10.54
C CYS A 78 13.74 -2.80 10.23
N ASN A 79 14.96 -2.26 10.08
CA ASN A 79 16.21 -2.97 9.84
C ASN A 79 17.36 -2.34 10.66
N ASN A 80 17.34 -2.49 11.99
CA ASN A 80 18.30 -1.86 12.93
C ASN A 80 18.29 -0.31 12.96
N ASN A 81 17.17 0.29 12.56
CA ASN A 81 16.96 1.74 12.42
C ASN A 81 15.81 2.24 13.34
N LYS A 82 15.70 1.67 14.54
CA LYS A 82 14.63 1.97 15.51
C LYS A 82 14.85 3.36 16.12
N ILE A 83 13.86 4.24 15.95
CA ILE A 83 13.79 5.56 16.61
C ILE A 83 13.20 5.42 18.01
N LEU A 84 12.12 4.64 18.18
CA LEU A 84 11.50 4.35 19.48
C LEU A 84 10.59 3.12 19.38
N GLY A 85 10.24 2.54 20.53
CA GLY A 85 9.19 1.51 20.64
C GLY A 85 7.86 2.10 21.10
N LEU A 86 6.73 1.55 20.64
CA LEU A 86 5.36 1.93 21.02
C LEU A 86 4.62 0.72 21.63
N SER A 87 3.92 0.92 22.74
CA SER A 87 3.16 -0.14 23.42
C SER A 87 2.03 -0.76 22.57
N SER A 88 1.58 -0.05 21.53
CA SER A 88 0.52 -0.43 20.59
C SER A 88 0.68 0.36 19.29
N THR A 89 -0.10 0.06 18.25
CA THR A 89 -0.07 0.78 16.96
C THR A 89 -0.60 2.21 17.06
N THR A 90 -1.56 2.45 17.95
CA THR A 90 -2.09 3.78 18.29
C THR A 90 -2.33 3.92 19.79
N ASN A 91 -2.54 5.14 20.26
CA ASN A 91 -2.78 5.47 21.67
C ASN A 91 -1.70 4.87 22.60
N ALA A 92 -0.46 4.88 22.14
CA ALA A 92 0.64 4.13 22.75
C ALA A 92 1.52 5.00 23.64
N HIS A 93 2.03 4.38 24.70
CA HIS A 93 3.22 4.89 25.39
C HIS A 93 4.48 4.46 24.64
N ALA A 94 5.58 5.19 24.86
CA ALA A 94 6.82 4.99 24.16
C ALA A 94 7.98 4.53 25.06
N GLU A 95 8.98 3.93 24.44
CA GLU A 95 10.25 3.59 25.06
C GLU A 95 11.43 3.91 24.15
N ILE A 96 12.60 4.10 24.76
CA ILE A 96 13.85 4.44 24.07
C ILE A 96 14.26 3.33 23.08
N PRO A 97 15.05 3.65 22.03
CA PRO A 97 15.50 2.69 21.02
C PRO A 97 16.06 1.37 21.57
N THR A 98 16.81 1.43 22.67
CA THR A 98 17.52 0.28 23.24
C THR A 98 16.63 -0.65 24.08
N GLN A 99 15.39 -0.25 24.37
CA GLN A 99 14.42 -1.10 25.07
C GLN A 99 13.69 -2.01 24.07
N ILE A 100 13.25 -3.16 24.56
CA ILE A 100 12.62 -4.22 23.76
C ILE A 100 11.28 -4.68 24.36
N ASN A 101 10.69 -3.91 25.28
CA ASN A 101 9.43 -4.30 25.93
C ASN A 101 8.24 -4.13 24.98
N TYR A 102 8.38 -3.26 23.98
CA TYR A 102 7.32 -2.90 23.04
C TYR A 102 7.61 -3.44 21.63
N ALA A 103 6.70 -4.30 21.14
CA ALA A 103 6.83 -4.97 19.84
C ALA A 103 6.53 -4.06 18.63
N THR A 104 5.84 -2.93 18.83
CA THR A 104 5.61 -1.95 17.77
C THR A 104 6.81 -1.00 17.70
N HIS A 105 7.43 -0.86 16.54
CA HIS A 105 8.61 -0.04 16.36
C HIS A 105 8.35 1.12 15.40
N VAL A 106 8.85 2.30 15.74
CA VAL A 106 8.97 3.42 14.82
C VAL A 106 10.39 3.39 14.26
N CYS A 107 10.50 3.16 12.96
CA CYS A 107 11.77 2.99 12.24
C CYS A 107 11.84 3.95 11.06
N TYR A 108 13.05 4.40 10.71
CA TYR A 108 13.19 5.24 9.53
C TYR A 108 14.57 5.18 8.88
N SER A 109 14.59 4.94 7.57
CA SER A 109 15.76 5.00 6.68
C SER A 109 16.98 4.27 7.26
N ASP A 110 18.15 4.89 7.23
CA ASP A 110 19.40 4.46 7.85
C ASP A 110 19.64 5.12 9.22
N LEU A 111 18.59 5.60 9.89
CA LEU A 111 18.76 6.32 11.16
C LEU A 111 19.27 5.40 12.27
N SER A 112 20.40 5.77 12.86
CA SER A 112 20.91 5.20 14.11
C SER A 112 20.64 6.17 15.26
N CYS A 113 19.89 5.73 16.27
CA CYS A 113 19.35 6.61 17.31
C CYS A 113 19.80 6.20 18.72
N ILE A 114 20.12 7.20 19.54
CA ILE A 114 20.40 7.08 20.98
C ILE A 114 19.38 7.86 21.82
N SER A 115 19.37 7.58 23.12
CA SER A 115 18.61 8.36 24.10
C SER A 115 19.56 9.09 25.06
N THR A 116 19.29 10.36 25.35
CA THR A 116 20.19 11.22 26.15
C THR A 116 19.45 12.36 26.83
N SER A 117 19.96 12.86 27.96
CA SER A 117 19.42 14.06 28.61
C SER A 117 19.98 15.37 28.02
N TYR A 118 21.00 15.27 27.17
CA TYR A 118 21.60 16.42 26.47
C TYR A 118 20.84 16.73 25.17
N ALA A 119 21.00 17.95 24.65
CA ALA A 119 20.42 18.31 23.37
C ALA A 119 21.17 17.63 22.21
N CYS A 120 20.45 17.16 21.20
CA CYS A 120 21.07 16.57 20.00
C CYS A 120 21.89 17.63 19.25
N GLY A 121 23.09 17.26 18.79
CA GLY A 121 24.05 18.18 18.18
C GLY A 121 24.70 19.17 19.15
N SER A 122 24.58 18.95 20.47
CA SER A 122 25.29 19.76 21.47
C SER A 122 26.77 19.37 21.56
N GLU A 123 27.57 20.16 22.29
CA GLU A 123 28.96 19.78 22.60
C GLU A 123 29.07 18.41 23.28
N GLN A 124 28.02 17.97 23.99
CA GLN A 124 27.96 16.66 24.65
C GLN A 124 27.43 15.56 23.74
N VAL A 125 26.78 15.88 22.62
CA VAL A 125 26.21 14.91 21.67
C VAL A 125 26.46 15.41 20.25
N PRO A 126 27.73 15.60 19.84
CA PRO A 126 28.05 16.19 18.53
C PRO A 126 27.72 15.26 17.36
N ASP A 127 27.76 13.94 17.59
CA ASP A 127 27.69 12.93 16.53
C ASP A 127 26.26 12.48 16.17
N TYR A 128 25.26 12.94 16.93
CA TYR A 128 23.84 12.69 16.68
C TYR A 128 23.09 14.01 16.50
N PRO A 129 23.21 14.67 15.34
CA PRO A 129 22.65 16.00 15.10
C PRO A 129 21.13 15.99 14.82
N ILE A 130 20.56 14.85 14.39
CA ILE A 130 19.14 14.75 14.00
C ILE A 130 18.28 14.69 15.26
N LYS A 131 17.42 15.69 15.43
CA LYS A 131 16.45 15.78 16.54
C LYS A 131 15.14 15.15 16.11
N THR A 132 14.66 14.12 16.80
CA THR A 132 13.38 13.48 16.47
C THR A 132 12.29 13.81 17.48
N LEU A 133 12.26 13.10 18.61
CA LEU A 133 11.25 13.23 19.65
C LEU A 133 11.92 13.28 21.03
N SER A 134 11.12 13.56 22.04
CA SER A 134 11.53 13.42 23.44
C SER A 134 10.51 12.60 24.22
N LEU A 135 10.99 11.92 25.26
CA LEU A 135 10.22 11.04 26.12
C LEU A 135 10.24 11.55 27.57
N SER A 136 9.13 11.34 28.29
CA SER A 136 9.06 11.66 29.72
C SER A 136 9.94 10.75 30.59
N SER A 137 10.23 9.53 30.14
CA SER A 137 10.99 8.47 30.82
C SER A 137 11.61 7.50 29.81
N ALA A 138 12.42 6.54 30.26
CA ALA A 138 13.07 5.57 29.37
C ALA A 138 12.10 4.51 28.79
N THR A 139 11.01 4.21 29.50
CA THR A 139 9.92 3.32 29.06
C THR A 139 8.62 3.83 29.67
N ASN A 140 7.48 3.32 29.18
CA ASN A 140 6.14 3.74 29.56
C ASN A 140 5.99 5.27 29.56
N ALA A 141 6.57 5.90 28.53
CA ALA A 141 6.77 7.33 28.46
C ALA A 141 5.74 8.00 27.55
N HIS A 142 5.37 9.22 27.89
CA HIS A 142 4.68 10.10 26.97
C HIS A 142 5.69 10.75 26.03
N ILE A 143 5.23 11.04 24.81
CA ILE A 143 6.03 11.61 23.72
C ILE A 143 5.82 13.13 23.69
N GLY A 144 6.87 13.87 23.35
CA GLY A 144 6.75 15.28 23.00
C GLY A 144 7.79 15.71 21.99
N VAL A 145 7.67 16.95 21.52
CA VAL A 145 8.65 17.61 20.64
C VAL A 145 10.06 17.57 21.23
N PRO A 146 11.11 17.59 20.39
CA PRO A 146 12.50 17.66 20.86
C PRO A 146 12.70 18.66 21.99
N GLY A 147 13.24 18.19 23.12
CA GLY A 147 13.51 19.01 24.30
C GLY A 147 12.33 19.30 25.24
N SER A 148 11.14 18.76 25.00
CA SER A 148 10.00 18.88 25.94
C SER A 148 10.00 17.83 27.06
N GLY A 149 10.60 16.67 26.81
CA GLY A 149 10.77 15.58 27.78
C GLY A 149 12.14 15.56 28.47
N SER A 150 12.31 14.61 29.39
CA SER A 150 13.58 14.41 30.12
C SER A 150 14.61 13.59 29.33
N VAL A 151 14.17 12.92 28.26
CA VAL A 151 14.96 12.03 27.41
C VAL A 151 14.81 12.47 25.96
N ASN A 152 15.86 12.96 25.33
CA ASN A 152 15.89 13.28 23.90
C ASN A 152 16.27 12.04 23.10
N ILE A 153 15.58 11.81 21.98
CA ILE A 153 15.97 10.84 20.97
C ILE A 153 16.78 11.58 19.91
N CYS A 154 18.05 11.22 19.80
CA CYS A 154 19.00 11.85 18.89
C CYS A 154 19.49 10.81 17.89
N CYS A 155 19.44 11.15 16.60
CA CYS A 155 19.80 10.22 15.54
C CYS A 155 20.94 10.75 14.68
N THR A 156 21.58 9.83 13.97
CA THR A 156 22.55 10.10 12.91
C THR A 156 22.23 9.24 11.68
N SER A 157 22.79 9.58 10.53
CA SER A 157 22.58 8.87 9.26
C SER A 157 23.90 8.84 8.50
N GLU A 158 24.33 7.65 8.08
CA GLU A 158 25.55 7.48 7.29
C GLU A 158 25.42 8.16 5.92
N THR A 159 24.21 8.14 5.35
CA THR A 159 23.90 8.75 4.06
C THR A 159 23.93 10.27 4.12
N LEU A 160 23.38 10.85 5.19
CA LEU A 160 23.24 12.31 5.32
C LEU A 160 24.49 12.97 5.91
N TYR A 161 25.28 12.22 6.67
CA TYR A 161 26.48 12.72 7.34
C TYR A 161 27.70 11.79 7.13
N PRO A 162 28.16 11.61 5.88
CA PRO A 162 29.25 10.69 5.56
C PRO A 162 30.62 11.11 6.12
N ASP A 163 30.75 12.39 6.50
CA ASP A 163 31.96 12.97 7.10
C ASP A 163 31.88 13.07 8.64
N LEU A 164 30.75 12.68 9.26
CA LEU A 164 30.70 12.52 10.72
C LEU A 164 31.49 11.27 11.10
N PRO A 165 32.35 11.35 12.14
CA PRO A 165 32.98 10.15 12.66
C PRO A 165 31.90 9.28 13.29
N LEU A 166 31.40 8.29 12.57
CA LEU A 166 30.68 7.18 13.19
C LEU A 166 31.61 6.57 14.24
N PRO A 167 31.09 6.17 15.42
CA PRO A 167 31.90 5.43 16.39
C PRO A 167 32.47 4.20 15.69
N ASN A 168 33.80 4.15 15.56
CA ASN A 168 34.47 3.08 14.83
C ASN A 168 34.59 1.87 15.75
N CYS A 169 33.60 0.99 15.70
CA CYS A 169 33.63 -0.23 16.49
C CYS A 169 34.90 -1.03 16.19
N GLY A 170 35.73 -1.24 17.21
CA GLY A 170 36.97 -1.98 17.07
C GLY A 170 38.23 -1.12 16.95
N ASP A 171 38.14 0.18 17.18
CA ASP A 171 39.29 1.09 17.10
C ASP A 171 40.13 1.13 18.40
N GLY A 172 39.66 0.44 19.44
CA GLY A 172 40.36 0.31 20.70
C GLY A 172 40.18 1.49 21.64
N ASN A 173 39.14 2.30 21.48
CA ASN A 173 38.76 3.36 22.41
C ASN A 173 37.24 3.37 22.62
N LEU A 174 36.77 3.34 23.87
CA LEU A 174 35.33 3.47 24.17
C LEU A 174 34.91 4.95 24.11
N GLN A 175 34.09 5.29 23.11
CA GLN A 175 33.68 6.65 22.78
C GLN A 175 32.25 6.94 23.28
N LEU A 176 31.87 8.22 23.28
CA LEU A 176 30.57 8.63 23.80
C LEU A 176 29.45 8.19 22.83
N GLY A 177 28.55 7.32 23.28
CA GLY A 177 27.52 6.70 22.45
C GLY A 177 27.82 5.23 22.10
N GLU A 178 29.04 4.77 22.37
CA GLU A 178 29.39 3.35 22.33
C GLU A 178 29.03 2.68 23.65
N SER A 179 28.38 1.53 23.57
CA SER A 179 28.15 0.66 24.74
C SER A 179 29.26 -0.39 24.89
N CYS A 180 30.07 -0.58 23.84
CA CYS A 180 31.22 -1.48 23.80
C CYS A 180 32.17 -1.13 22.64
N ASP A 181 33.41 -1.59 22.68
CA ASP A 181 34.37 -1.50 21.56
C ASP A 181 35.20 -2.78 21.44
N SER A 182 35.11 -3.49 20.30
CA SER A 182 35.75 -4.81 20.12
C SER A 182 37.29 -4.78 20.05
N GLY A 183 37.91 -3.60 19.94
CA GLY A 183 39.35 -3.38 19.85
C GLY A 183 40.01 -3.18 21.21
N LEU A 184 39.21 -2.95 22.26
CA LEU A 184 39.68 -2.86 23.64
C LEU A 184 40.03 -4.25 24.21
N ALA A 185 40.99 -4.27 25.15
CA ALA A 185 41.32 -5.49 25.91
C ALA A 185 40.15 -5.95 26.80
N ASP A 186 39.28 -5.02 27.19
CA ASP A 186 38.01 -5.25 27.86
C ASP A 186 36.91 -4.49 27.09
N PRO A 187 36.30 -5.11 26.07
CA PRO A 187 35.33 -4.47 25.18
C PRO A 187 34.09 -3.91 25.87
N PHE A 188 33.77 -4.38 27.08
CA PHE A 188 32.51 -4.10 27.77
C PHE A 188 32.70 -3.33 29.07
N SER A 189 33.92 -2.84 29.33
CA SER A 189 34.29 -2.12 30.56
C SER A 189 33.88 -2.86 31.85
N GLY A 190 34.04 -4.17 31.86
CA GLY A 190 33.70 -5.04 32.99
C GLY A 190 32.26 -5.54 33.02
N SER A 191 31.41 -5.15 32.07
CA SER A 191 30.06 -5.69 31.94
C SER A 191 30.08 -7.14 31.47
N SER A 192 29.15 -7.93 31.97
CA SER A 192 28.95 -9.34 31.65
C SER A 192 27.46 -9.61 31.44
N CYS A 193 27.12 -10.74 30.81
CA CYS A 193 25.72 -11.15 30.69
C CYS A 193 25.02 -11.24 32.06
N GLY A 194 25.73 -11.56 33.14
CA GLY A 194 25.16 -11.64 34.49
C GLY A 194 24.77 -10.29 35.09
N ASP A 195 25.14 -9.18 34.47
CA ASP A 195 24.73 -7.83 34.90
C ASP A 195 23.36 -7.43 34.34
N PHE A 196 22.77 -8.28 33.49
CA PHE A 196 21.44 -8.09 32.91
C PHE A 196 20.48 -9.13 33.52
N ASP A 197 19.38 -8.67 34.13
CA ASP A 197 18.43 -9.51 34.88
C ASP A 197 17.87 -10.71 34.08
N ALA A 198 17.86 -10.60 32.74
CA ALA A 198 17.38 -11.62 31.81
C ALA A 198 18.39 -12.76 31.53
N PHE A 199 19.62 -12.73 32.06
CA PHE A 199 20.67 -13.70 31.75
C PHE A 199 21.44 -14.18 32.99
N THR A 200 21.81 -15.47 33.03
CA THR A 200 22.61 -16.08 34.13
C THR A 200 24.09 -16.24 33.77
N GLY A 201 24.46 -16.04 32.51
CA GLY A 201 25.81 -16.24 32.02
C GLY A 201 25.90 -16.06 30.51
N GLY A 202 26.94 -16.63 29.89
CA GLY A 202 27.21 -16.49 28.45
C GLY A 202 28.19 -15.36 28.14
N ASN A 203 28.30 -15.00 26.87
CA ASN A 203 29.26 -14.00 26.38
C ASN A 203 28.51 -12.81 25.78
N LEU A 204 28.89 -11.58 26.16
CA LEU A 204 28.46 -10.39 25.44
C LEU A 204 29.20 -10.32 24.10
N LEU A 205 28.50 -9.88 23.06
CA LEU A 205 29.11 -9.48 21.79
C LEU A 205 29.06 -7.96 21.68
N CYS A 206 30.05 -7.41 20.98
CA CYS A 206 30.00 -6.02 20.55
C CYS A 206 29.70 -6.00 19.06
N ASN A 207 28.53 -5.49 18.67
CA ASN A 207 28.13 -5.47 17.27
C ASN A 207 28.85 -4.35 16.49
N SER A 208 28.70 -4.34 15.17
CA SER A 208 29.34 -3.35 14.30
C SER A 208 28.87 -1.91 14.49
N LEU A 209 27.85 -1.68 15.33
CA LEU A 209 27.30 -0.38 15.70
C LEU A 209 27.73 0.06 17.12
N CYS A 210 28.77 -0.59 17.69
CA CYS A 210 29.26 -0.35 19.05
C CYS A 210 28.21 -0.57 20.16
N GLN A 211 27.22 -1.44 19.91
CA GLN A 211 26.21 -1.80 20.90
C GLN A 211 26.44 -3.20 21.46
N ILE A 212 26.12 -3.36 22.74
CA ILE A 212 26.13 -4.65 23.41
C ILE A 212 25.03 -5.52 22.80
N ASP A 213 25.43 -6.68 22.29
CA ASP A 213 24.54 -7.70 21.78
C ASP A 213 24.54 -8.89 22.75
N THR A 214 23.36 -9.22 23.25
CA THR A 214 23.12 -10.27 24.24
C THR A 214 22.73 -11.62 23.62
N ILE A 215 22.82 -11.78 22.29
CA ILE A 215 22.41 -13.02 21.60
C ILE A 215 23.18 -14.26 22.02
N GLN A 216 24.39 -14.09 22.58
CA GLN A 216 25.22 -15.17 23.13
C GLN A 216 25.19 -15.23 24.66
N CYS A 217 24.30 -14.47 25.30
CA CYS A 217 24.01 -14.62 26.72
C CYS A 217 23.12 -15.83 26.96
N THR A 218 23.39 -16.56 28.05
CA THR A 218 22.57 -17.65 28.54
C THR A 218 21.40 -17.06 29.32
N PRO A 219 20.13 -17.24 28.88
CA PRO A 219 18.96 -16.74 29.60
C PRO A 219 18.95 -17.20 31.05
N SER A 220 18.47 -16.34 31.96
CA SER A 220 18.47 -16.64 33.40
C SER A 220 17.52 -17.75 33.82
N ASN A 221 16.69 -18.24 32.91
CA ASN A 221 15.93 -19.46 33.04
C ASN A 221 15.40 -19.77 31.63
N PRO A 222 15.78 -20.83 30.91
CA PRO A 222 14.82 -21.40 29.97
C PRO A 222 13.79 -22.06 30.87
N GLY A 223 12.62 -21.44 31.02
CA GLY A 223 11.48 -22.11 31.65
C GLY A 223 11.39 -23.56 31.15
N VAL A 224 11.21 -24.49 32.08
CA VAL A 224 11.05 -25.89 31.72
C VAL A 224 9.59 -26.10 31.40
N CYS A 225 9.31 -26.16 30.10
CA CYS A 225 7.95 -26.32 29.65
C CYS A 225 7.25 -27.55 30.25
N GLY A 226 6.12 -27.32 30.92
CA GLY A 226 5.34 -28.29 31.66
C GLY A 226 5.69 -28.39 33.15
N ASP A 227 6.36 -27.40 33.74
CA ASP A 227 6.66 -27.35 35.18
C ASP A 227 5.55 -26.69 36.02
N GLY A 228 4.54 -26.12 35.35
CA GLY A 228 3.35 -25.53 35.95
C GLY A 228 3.53 -24.09 36.44
N GLU A 229 4.61 -23.39 36.08
CA GLU A 229 4.80 -21.96 36.32
C GLU A 229 5.24 -21.25 35.03
N VAL A 230 4.65 -20.10 34.69
CA VAL A 230 5.10 -19.32 33.52
C VAL A 230 6.42 -18.63 33.85
N ASN A 231 7.52 -19.18 33.33
CA ASN A 231 8.87 -18.69 33.60
C ASN A 231 9.36 -17.71 32.52
N ASN A 232 10.52 -17.08 32.76
CA ASN A 232 11.15 -16.21 31.77
C ASN A 232 11.43 -17.01 30.47
N GLY A 233 10.96 -16.50 29.32
CA GLY A 233 11.07 -17.19 28.03
C GLY A 233 9.89 -18.09 27.67
N GLU A 234 8.90 -18.25 28.55
CA GLU A 234 7.64 -18.95 28.26
C GLU A 234 6.50 -17.93 28.15
N THR A 235 5.58 -18.16 27.22
CA THR A 235 4.34 -17.34 27.12
C THR A 235 3.20 -17.97 27.94
N CYS A 236 3.33 -19.25 28.27
CA CYS A 236 2.42 -20.05 29.09
C CYS A 236 3.14 -21.35 29.53
N ASP A 237 2.59 -22.04 30.54
CA ASP A 237 3.02 -23.39 30.94
C ASP A 237 1.80 -24.26 31.27
N GLY A 238 1.52 -25.26 30.42
CA GLY A 238 0.44 -26.21 30.64
C GLY A 238 -0.94 -25.53 30.73
N ALA A 239 -1.49 -25.41 31.94
CA ALA A 239 -2.76 -24.74 32.21
C ALA A 239 -2.59 -23.27 32.67
N GLU A 240 -1.37 -22.87 33.02
CA GLU A 240 -1.04 -21.50 33.41
C GLU A 240 -0.80 -20.67 32.13
N LEU A 241 -1.82 -19.92 31.72
CA LEU A 241 -1.79 -19.11 30.50
C LEU A 241 -1.45 -17.64 30.79
N ASN A 242 -0.83 -17.36 31.94
CA ASN A 242 -0.56 -16.01 32.43
C ASN A 242 -1.83 -15.13 32.53
N ASP A 243 -2.93 -15.73 32.98
CA ASP A 243 -4.28 -15.14 33.01
C ASP A 243 -4.83 -14.65 31.64
N LEU A 244 -4.16 -14.98 30.53
CA LEU A 244 -4.62 -14.62 29.20
C LEU A 244 -5.73 -15.56 28.73
N THR A 245 -6.70 -14.98 28.06
CA THR A 245 -7.78 -15.67 27.36
C THR A 245 -7.72 -15.35 25.88
N CYS A 246 -8.46 -16.10 25.06
CA CYS A 246 -8.63 -15.77 23.64
C CYS A 246 -9.14 -14.32 23.45
N ASN A 247 -9.96 -13.80 24.39
CA ASN A 247 -10.43 -12.41 24.35
C ASN A 247 -9.31 -11.39 24.49
N ASP A 248 -8.32 -11.67 25.33
CA ASP A 248 -7.18 -10.78 25.55
C ASP A 248 -6.22 -10.75 24.35
N LEU A 249 -6.30 -11.76 23.48
CA LEU A 249 -5.53 -11.87 22.23
C LEU A 249 -6.34 -11.42 20.99
N GLY A 250 -7.51 -10.81 21.16
CA GLY A 250 -8.32 -10.26 20.07
C GLY A 250 -9.28 -11.24 19.40
N PHE A 251 -9.47 -12.44 19.95
CA PHE A 251 -10.49 -13.39 19.50
C PHE A 251 -11.79 -13.21 20.30
N PRO A 252 -13.00 -13.37 19.73
CA PRO A 252 -14.28 -13.19 20.45
C PRO A 252 -14.57 -14.26 21.53
N GLY A 253 -13.76 -15.33 21.60
CA GLY A 253 -13.92 -16.39 22.56
C GLY A 253 -13.10 -17.64 22.20
N GLY A 254 -13.49 -18.78 22.75
CA GLY A 254 -12.82 -20.07 22.58
C GLY A 254 -11.93 -20.44 23.76
N SER A 255 -11.14 -21.49 23.56
CA SER A 255 -10.23 -22.02 24.58
C SER A 255 -8.80 -21.74 24.17
N LEU A 256 -8.10 -20.93 24.97
CA LEU A 256 -6.67 -20.73 24.81
C LEU A 256 -5.94 -21.93 25.43
N SER A 257 -4.87 -22.39 24.81
CA SER A 257 -4.07 -23.49 25.34
C SER A 257 -2.59 -23.21 25.21
N CYS A 258 -1.77 -24.01 25.90
CA CYS A 258 -0.33 -23.89 25.85
C CYS A 258 0.29 -25.08 25.12
N VAL A 259 1.04 -24.83 24.05
CA VAL A 259 1.76 -25.88 23.30
C VAL A 259 3.19 -25.43 23.10
N ASN A 260 4.15 -26.25 23.54
CA ASN A 260 5.59 -25.93 23.50
C ASN A 260 5.90 -24.56 24.15
N CYS A 261 5.18 -24.22 25.22
CA CYS A 261 5.32 -22.97 25.98
C CYS A 261 5.09 -21.70 25.19
N GLN A 262 4.27 -21.83 24.15
CA GLN A 262 3.69 -20.76 23.38
C GLN A 262 2.17 -20.88 23.44
N LEU A 263 1.50 -19.73 23.42
CA LEU A 263 0.05 -19.69 23.36
C LEU A 263 -0.41 -20.27 22.02
N ASP A 264 -1.22 -21.32 22.08
CA ASP A 264 -1.86 -21.93 20.93
C ASP A 264 -3.29 -21.40 20.80
N THR A 265 -3.48 -20.56 19.78
CA THR A 265 -4.75 -19.92 19.45
C THR A 265 -5.63 -20.74 18.50
N ASN A 266 -5.22 -21.96 18.10
CA ASN A 266 -5.99 -22.78 17.15
C ASN A 266 -7.37 -23.20 17.68
N GLN A 267 -7.55 -23.17 19.01
CA GLN A 267 -8.83 -23.44 19.67
C GLN A 267 -9.53 -22.16 20.16
N CYS A 268 -8.95 -21.00 19.89
CA CYS A 268 -9.70 -19.75 19.95
C CYS A 268 -10.73 -19.74 18.85
N THR A 269 -11.90 -19.19 19.14
CA THR A 269 -12.93 -18.98 18.12
C THR A 269 -12.40 -17.87 17.23
N PRO A 270 -12.10 -18.12 15.93
CA PRO A 270 -11.73 -17.06 15.03
C PRO A 270 -12.79 -15.97 15.10
N GLY A 271 -12.38 -14.70 15.06
CA GLY A 271 -13.32 -13.60 14.84
C GLY A 271 -14.22 -13.98 13.67
N ALA A 272 -15.50 -14.22 13.94
CA ALA A 272 -16.47 -14.07 12.86
C ALA A 272 -16.28 -12.65 12.31
N PRO A 273 -16.37 -12.43 10.98
CA PRO A 273 -16.39 -11.07 10.44
C PRO A 273 -17.40 -10.28 11.29
N SER A 274 -16.93 -9.18 11.89
CA SER A 274 -17.70 -8.46 12.91
C SER A 274 -18.94 -7.76 12.33
N THR A 275 -19.23 -7.99 11.04
CA THR A 275 -20.49 -7.66 10.40
C THR A 275 -20.90 -8.84 9.50
N ASN A 276 -22.17 -9.23 9.55
CA ASN A 276 -22.77 -10.13 8.55
C ASN A 276 -22.85 -9.47 7.16
N VAL A 277 -22.35 -8.22 7.04
CA VAL A 277 -22.47 -7.30 5.92
C VAL A 277 -21.10 -6.70 5.62
N PHE A 278 -20.50 -7.02 4.48
CA PHE A 278 -19.14 -6.61 4.17
C PHE A 278 -18.86 -6.54 2.67
N TRP A 279 -17.84 -5.75 2.31
CA TRP A 279 -17.27 -5.69 0.96
C TRP A 279 -16.31 -6.85 0.71
N SER A 280 -16.27 -7.38 -0.50
CA SER A 280 -15.43 -8.54 -0.84
C SER A 280 -15.02 -8.54 -2.31
N SER A 281 -13.85 -9.08 -2.63
CA SER A 281 -13.43 -9.37 -4.02
C SER A 281 -13.83 -10.79 -4.45
N ASP A 282 -13.72 -11.76 -3.55
CA ASP A 282 -14.00 -13.18 -3.80
C ASP A 282 -15.44 -13.59 -3.43
N GLY A 283 -16.10 -12.84 -2.54
CA GLY A 283 -17.43 -13.13 -1.96
C GLY A 283 -17.36 -13.82 -0.59
N ILE A 284 -16.15 -13.99 -0.06
CA ILE A 284 -15.84 -14.74 1.16
C ILE A 284 -15.13 -13.83 2.16
N SER A 285 -14.04 -13.19 1.73
CA SER A 285 -13.12 -12.42 2.54
C SER A 285 -13.51 -10.94 2.55
N GLN A 286 -13.54 -10.33 3.73
CA GLN A 286 -13.81 -8.90 3.89
C GLN A 286 -12.61 -8.08 3.41
N ILE A 287 -12.88 -7.02 2.65
CA ILE A 287 -11.89 -6.01 2.22
C ILE A 287 -12.29 -4.63 2.73
N SER A 288 -11.30 -3.75 2.88
CA SER A 288 -11.48 -2.33 3.23
C SER A 288 -10.78 -1.38 2.27
N ASN A 289 -10.05 -1.90 1.29
CA ASN A 289 -9.48 -1.16 0.18
C ASN A 289 -9.61 -1.98 -1.12
N ILE A 290 -9.62 -1.30 -2.27
CA ILE A 290 -9.59 -1.93 -3.58
C ILE A 290 -9.00 -0.96 -4.63
N GLU A 291 -8.19 -1.48 -5.55
CA GLU A 291 -7.76 -0.75 -6.74
C GLU A 291 -8.88 -0.75 -7.80
N VAL A 292 -9.18 0.42 -8.34
CA VAL A 292 -10.33 0.66 -9.21
C VAL A 292 -9.87 1.12 -10.58
N PHE A 293 -10.11 0.26 -11.58
CA PHE A 293 -10.11 0.59 -12.99
C PHE A 293 -11.54 0.89 -13.41
N VAL A 294 -11.82 2.16 -13.71
CA VAL A 294 -13.16 2.67 -13.92
C VAL A 294 -13.86 1.96 -15.08
N GLY A 295 -15.06 1.44 -14.81
CA GLY A 295 -15.85 0.67 -15.78
C GLY A 295 -15.59 -0.83 -15.76
N PHE A 296 -14.55 -1.29 -15.05
CA PHE A 296 -14.07 -2.67 -15.11
C PHE A 296 -14.03 -3.34 -13.75
N THR A 297 -13.47 -2.68 -12.73
CA THR A 297 -13.37 -3.24 -11.38
C THR A 297 -14.75 -3.59 -10.84
N LYS A 298 -14.88 -4.84 -10.39
CA LYS A 298 -16.08 -5.37 -9.74
C LYS A 298 -15.81 -5.64 -8.27
N VAL A 299 -16.60 -5.02 -7.41
CA VAL A 299 -16.62 -5.33 -5.98
C VAL A 299 -17.91 -6.06 -5.63
N LYS A 300 -17.83 -6.98 -4.65
CA LYS A 300 -18.96 -7.75 -4.16
C LYS A 300 -19.46 -7.20 -2.84
N LEU A 301 -20.77 -7.08 -2.72
CA LEU A 301 -21.47 -6.69 -1.51
C LEU A 301 -22.10 -7.95 -0.93
N VAL A 302 -21.69 -8.33 0.26
CA VAL A 302 -22.03 -9.62 0.85
C VAL A 302 -22.86 -9.41 2.10
N ILE A 303 -24.01 -10.08 2.18
CA ILE A 303 -24.78 -10.24 3.42
C ILE A 303 -25.07 -11.72 3.71
N LYS A 304 -24.86 -12.15 4.95
CA LYS A 304 -24.99 -13.56 5.38
C LYS A 304 -25.96 -13.70 6.56
N ASN A 305 -26.44 -14.92 6.79
CA ASN A 305 -27.19 -15.33 7.98
C ASN A 305 -28.55 -14.63 8.17
N LEU A 306 -29.21 -14.22 7.09
CA LEU A 306 -30.44 -13.42 7.15
C LEU A 306 -31.66 -14.17 7.71
N GLY A 307 -31.64 -15.51 7.75
CA GLY A 307 -32.79 -16.31 8.22
C GLY A 307 -34.06 -16.17 7.35
N LEU A 308 -33.93 -15.54 6.18
CA LEU A 308 -34.99 -15.34 5.19
C LEU A 308 -35.10 -16.55 4.25
N SER A 309 -36.21 -16.65 3.52
CA SER A 309 -36.41 -17.73 2.54
C SER A 309 -35.50 -17.57 1.33
N GLN A 310 -34.94 -18.68 0.84
CA GLN A 310 -34.25 -18.72 -0.45
C GLN A 310 -35.11 -18.08 -1.54
N GLY A 311 -34.49 -17.29 -2.42
CA GLY A 311 -35.20 -16.59 -3.49
C GLY A 311 -35.66 -15.18 -3.11
N THR A 312 -35.47 -14.75 -1.86
CA THR A 312 -35.73 -13.35 -1.45
C THR A 312 -34.74 -12.43 -2.15
N VAL A 313 -35.22 -11.32 -2.72
CA VAL A 313 -34.37 -10.28 -3.31
C VAL A 313 -33.95 -9.32 -2.21
N ILE A 314 -32.64 -9.11 -2.08
CA ILE A 314 -32.02 -8.18 -1.14
C ILE A 314 -31.52 -6.98 -1.93
N GLU A 315 -31.84 -5.78 -1.44
CA GLU A 315 -31.33 -4.51 -1.96
C GLU A 315 -30.09 -4.09 -1.17
N PHE A 316 -29.11 -3.56 -1.89
CA PHE A 316 -27.87 -3.04 -1.35
C PHE A 316 -27.74 -1.60 -1.82
N ASP A 317 -27.94 -0.66 -0.90
CA ASP A 317 -27.81 0.77 -1.17
C ASP A 317 -26.40 1.22 -0.83
N ILE A 318 -25.68 1.70 -1.83
CA ILE A 318 -24.29 2.14 -1.74
C ILE A 318 -24.25 3.66 -1.54
N TYR A 319 -23.44 4.07 -0.59
CA TYR A 319 -23.21 5.45 -0.19
C TYR A 319 -21.72 5.75 -0.14
N GLU A 320 -21.38 7.02 -0.28
CA GLU A 320 -20.09 7.59 0.08
C GLU A 320 -20.33 8.55 1.27
N ASP A 321 -19.49 8.47 2.30
CA ASP A 321 -19.73 9.11 3.60
C ASP A 321 -19.18 10.53 3.59
N ASP A 322 -20.05 11.49 3.82
CA ASP A 322 -19.75 12.88 3.58
C ASP A 322 -20.10 13.71 4.81
N VAL A 323 -19.39 14.80 5.08
CA VAL A 323 -19.49 15.52 6.38
C VAL A 323 -20.91 16.03 6.67
N ILE A 324 -21.70 16.28 5.63
CA ILE A 324 -23.02 16.90 5.74
C ILE A 324 -24.14 16.00 5.23
N LEU A 325 -23.93 15.24 4.17
CA LEU A 325 -24.96 14.41 3.53
C LEU A 325 -24.31 13.37 2.62
N ASP A 326 -24.44 12.11 3.01
CA ASP A 326 -23.89 10.97 2.27
C ASP A 326 -24.40 10.93 0.83
N ASP A 327 -23.49 10.73 -0.11
CA ASP A 327 -23.82 10.66 -1.53
C ASP A 327 -24.40 9.29 -1.87
N SER A 328 -25.62 9.28 -2.41
CA SER A 328 -26.25 8.04 -2.88
C SER A 328 -25.68 7.62 -4.23
N ILE A 329 -24.86 6.57 -4.21
CA ILE A 329 -24.11 6.12 -5.37
C ILE A 329 -24.97 5.23 -6.25
N ARG A 330 -25.49 4.13 -5.72
CA ARG A 330 -26.24 3.14 -6.49
C ARG A 330 -26.98 2.18 -5.59
N THR A 331 -28.09 1.63 -6.09
CA THR A 331 -28.72 0.44 -5.53
C THR A 331 -28.45 -0.75 -6.45
N VAL A 332 -27.92 -1.83 -5.89
CA VAL A 332 -27.79 -3.13 -6.57
C VAL A 332 -28.58 -4.20 -5.83
N THR A 333 -28.92 -5.29 -6.51
CA THR A 333 -29.77 -6.35 -5.93
C THR A 333 -29.15 -7.72 -6.10
N ALA A 334 -29.35 -8.60 -5.12
CA ALA A 334 -29.02 -10.01 -5.23
C ALA A 334 -30.12 -10.91 -4.65
N VAL A 335 -30.11 -12.17 -5.04
CA VAL A 335 -31.07 -13.17 -4.55
C VAL A 335 -30.42 -14.02 -3.48
N LEU A 336 -31.13 -14.24 -2.38
CA LEU A 336 -30.70 -15.10 -1.29
C LEU A 336 -30.58 -16.56 -1.74
N ASP A 337 -29.41 -17.15 -1.50
CA ASP A 337 -29.14 -18.54 -1.79
C ASP A 337 -29.74 -19.50 -0.73
N SER A 338 -29.48 -20.80 -0.89
CA SER A 338 -29.97 -21.82 0.05
C SER A 338 -29.28 -21.80 1.42
N GLN A 339 -28.17 -21.08 1.55
CA GLN A 339 -27.39 -20.90 2.78
C GLN A 339 -27.75 -19.61 3.51
N GLY A 340 -28.68 -18.81 2.97
CA GLY A 340 -29.06 -17.52 3.56
C GLY A 340 -28.03 -16.42 3.31
N THR A 341 -27.28 -16.52 2.21
CA THR A 341 -26.31 -15.52 1.75
C THR A 341 -26.81 -14.84 0.48
N ALA A 342 -26.64 -13.53 0.38
CA ALA A 342 -26.84 -12.77 -0.85
C ALA A 342 -25.54 -12.02 -1.21
N ILE A 343 -25.14 -12.11 -2.48
CA ILE A 343 -23.92 -11.49 -3.01
C ILE A 343 -24.32 -10.67 -4.23
N ALA A 344 -24.26 -9.34 -4.12
CA ALA A 344 -24.42 -8.44 -5.25
C ALA A 344 -23.07 -8.07 -5.85
N ASN A 345 -23.01 -7.86 -7.16
CA ASN A 345 -21.82 -7.35 -7.84
C ASN A 345 -22.07 -5.89 -8.22
N TRP A 346 -21.11 -5.02 -7.94
CA TRP A 346 -21.09 -3.64 -8.40
C TRP A 346 -19.86 -3.41 -9.25
N THR A 347 -20.08 -3.10 -10.54
CA THR A 347 -19.04 -2.55 -11.41
C THR A 347 -18.99 -1.05 -11.21
N ILE A 348 -17.85 -0.54 -10.76
CA ILE A 348 -17.65 0.88 -10.46
C ILE A 348 -17.54 1.62 -11.80
N THR A 349 -18.33 2.67 -12.01
CA THR A 349 -18.37 3.44 -13.26
C THR A 349 -18.02 4.89 -13.03
N GLN A 350 -17.63 5.62 -14.08
CA GLN A 350 -17.36 7.07 -13.97
C GLN A 350 -18.57 7.83 -13.42
N SER A 351 -19.79 7.44 -13.82
CA SER A 351 -21.02 8.04 -13.30
C SER A 351 -21.26 7.77 -11.81
N ASP A 352 -20.65 6.73 -11.24
CA ASP A 352 -20.71 6.48 -9.81
C ASP A 352 -19.72 7.40 -9.09
N LEU A 353 -18.48 7.53 -9.60
CA LEU A 353 -17.43 8.38 -9.04
C LEU A 353 -17.74 9.88 -9.17
N ASP A 354 -18.35 10.31 -10.28
CA ASP A 354 -18.78 11.70 -10.50
C ASP A 354 -19.74 12.21 -9.40
N LYS A 355 -20.34 11.31 -8.62
CA LYS A 355 -21.23 11.65 -7.51
C LYS A 355 -20.49 11.99 -6.23
N THR A 356 -19.25 11.56 -6.05
CA THR A 356 -18.50 11.64 -4.79
C THR A 356 -17.57 12.85 -4.69
N LEU A 357 -17.56 13.71 -5.72
CA LEU A 357 -16.75 14.94 -5.74
C LEU A 357 -15.24 14.71 -5.47
N ASP A 358 -14.69 13.60 -5.98
CA ASP A 358 -13.31 13.16 -5.79
C ASP A 358 -12.95 12.72 -4.35
N ASP A 359 -13.94 12.40 -3.51
CA ASP A 359 -13.73 11.61 -2.29
C ASP A 359 -13.97 10.13 -2.58
N TYR A 360 -12.97 9.30 -2.29
CA TYR A 360 -13.02 7.85 -2.55
C TYR A 360 -12.74 7.01 -1.30
N ALA A 361 -12.69 7.63 -0.12
CA ALA A 361 -12.17 6.99 1.09
C ALA A 361 -13.23 6.24 1.92
N GLN A 362 -14.51 6.63 1.83
CA GLN A 362 -15.50 6.22 2.83
C GLN A 362 -16.76 5.58 2.23
N PHE A 363 -16.62 4.77 1.19
CA PHE A 363 -17.76 4.03 0.66
C PHE A 363 -18.30 3.00 1.65
N TYR A 364 -19.61 2.94 1.81
CA TYR A 364 -20.28 1.90 2.58
C TYR A 364 -21.59 1.51 1.92
N PHE A 365 -22.17 0.38 2.32
CA PHE A 365 -23.50 0.02 1.89
C PHE A 365 -24.39 -0.40 3.06
N ILE A 366 -25.69 -0.30 2.84
CA ILE A 366 -26.73 -0.79 3.75
C ILE A 366 -27.48 -1.91 3.04
N ALA A 367 -27.62 -3.05 3.72
CA ALA A 367 -28.45 -4.16 3.28
C ALA A 367 -29.25 -4.69 4.48
N GLU A 368 -30.57 -4.85 4.31
CA GLU A 368 -31.48 -5.25 5.39
C GLU A 368 -31.35 -4.41 6.69
N GLY A 369 -30.96 -3.13 6.56
CA GLY A 369 -30.79 -2.19 7.68
C GLY A 369 -29.44 -2.29 8.40
N GLU A 370 -28.55 -3.19 7.97
CA GLU A 370 -27.20 -3.36 8.52
C GLU A 370 -26.18 -2.62 7.64
N LYS A 371 -25.27 -1.86 8.27
CA LYS A 371 -24.22 -1.07 7.59
C LYS A 371 -22.93 -1.90 7.46
N SER A 372 -22.28 -1.85 6.29
CA SER A 372 -20.98 -2.47 6.06
C SER A 372 -19.82 -1.72 6.73
N ASN A 373 -18.63 -2.29 6.67
CA ASN A 373 -17.40 -1.52 6.85
C ASN A 373 -17.22 -0.48 5.74
N TYR A 374 -16.34 0.51 5.98
CA TYR A 374 -15.90 1.42 4.92
C TYR A 374 -14.97 0.70 3.94
N LEU A 375 -15.05 1.10 2.68
CA LEU A 375 -14.21 0.70 1.57
C LEU A 375 -13.57 1.95 0.97
N GLU A 376 -12.24 1.99 0.99
CA GLU A 376 -11.44 2.97 0.26
C GLU A 376 -11.19 2.46 -1.17
N MET A 377 -11.31 3.35 -2.15
CA MET A 377 -11.06 3.04 -3.55
C MET A 377 -9.83 3.81 -4.04
N ASP A 378 -8.83 3.07 -4.50
CA ASP A 378 -7.67 3.63 -5.19
C ASP A 378 -7.94 3.66 -6.69
N VAL A 379 -8.49 4.77 -7.17
CA VAL A 379 -8.91 4.94 -8.56
C VAL A 379 -7.68 5.21 -9.43
N GLN A 380 -7.42 4.29 -10.36
CA GLN A 380 -6.32 4.41 -11.30
C GLN A 380 -6.71 5.36 -12.46
N ASP A 381 -5.79 6.23 -12.85
CA ASP A 381 -5.96 7.23 -13.91
C ASP A 381 -5.84 6.63 -15.34
N ASP A 382 -5.61 5.32 -15.46
CA ASP A 382 -5.42 4.66 -16.74
C ASP A 382 -6.76 4.53 -17.49
N ASP A 383 -6.87 5.21 -18.64
CA ASP A 383 -8.00 5.06 -19.55
C ASP A 383 -7.89 3.71 -20.28
N LEU A 384 -8.49 2.69 -19.67
CA LEU A 384 -8.56 1.33 -20.23
C LEU A 384 -9.79 1.12 -21.12
N SER A 385 -10.50 2.18 -21.51
CA SER A 385 -11.76 2.06 -22.27
C SER A 385 -11.57 1.47 -23.68
N ASP A 386 -10.37 1.57 -24.24
CA ASP A 386 -10.00 1.02 -25.55
C ASP A 386 -9.44 -0.41 -25.47
N VAL A 387 -9.30 -0.99 -24.27
CA VAL A 387 -8.78 -2.35 -24.08
C VAL A 387 -9.90 -3.38 -24.31
N ILE A 388 -9.78 -4.17 -25.37
CA ILE A 388 -10.77 -5.18 -25.81
C ILE A 388 -10.16 -6.59 -25.76
N ILE A 389 -8.86 -6.69 -26.03
CA ILE A 389 -8.02 -7.88 -26.03
C ILE A 389 -6.73 -7.63 -25.24
N CYS A 390 -6.04 -8.69 -24.84
CA CYS A 390 -4.77 -8.60 -24.11
C CYS A 390 -3.77 -7.72 -24.85
N ASN A 391 -3.72 -7.84 -26.18
CA ASN A 391 -2.80 -7.09 -27.04
C ASN A 391 -3.03 -5.56 -27.01
N ASP A 392 -4.15 -5.08 -26.46
CA ASP A 392 -4.37 -3.65 -26.28
C ASP A 392 -3.68 -3.09 -25.02
N TYR A 393 -3.24 -3.95 -24.09
CA TYR A 393 -2.40 -3.53 -22.98
C TYR A 393 -1.00 -3.19 -23.49
N ASN A 394 -0.57 -1.95 -23.24
CA ASN A 394 0.76 -1.43 -23.60
C ASN A 394 1.72 -1.38 -22.40
N ASP A 395 1.28 -1.89 -21.25
CA ASP A 395 2.05 -1.96 -20.02
C ASP A 395 2.09 -3.41 -19.51
N GLU A 396 3.26 -3.84 -19.08
CA GLU A 396 3.52 -5.20 -18.60
C GLU A 396 2.69 -5.53 -17.35
N THR A 397 2.57 -4.59 -16.42
CA THR A 397 1.83 -4.81 -15.16
C THR A 397 0.34 -4.94 -15.46
N LEU A 398 -0.23 -4.02 -16.24
CA LEU A 398 -1.63 -4.07 -16.65
C LEU A 398 -1.94 -5.33 -17.48
N CYS A 399 -0.99 -5.78 -18.29
CA CYS A 399 -1.13 -7.04 -19.03
C CYS A 399 -1.25 -8.24 -18.07
N GLU A 400 -0.35 -8.38 -17.09
CA GLU A 400 -0.34 -9.54 -16.20
C GLU A 400 -1.51 -9.55 -15.21
N GLU A 401 -1.96 -8.37 -14.78
CA GLU A 401 -3.10 -8.22 -13.88
C GLU A 401 -4.45 -8.42 -14.59
N ASP A 402 -4.50 -8.16 -15.90
CA ASP A 402 -5.71 -8.16 -16.73
C ASP A 402 -6.92 -7.49 -16.04
N PRO A 403 -6.81 -6.21 -15.63
CA PRO A 403 -7.85 -5.52 -14.85
C PRO A 403 -9.20 -5.43 -15.58
N VAL A 404 -9.19 -5.46 -16.92
CA VAL A 404 -10.39 -5.45 -17.77
C VAL A 404 -11.01 -6.85 -17.91
N GLY A 405 -10.24 -7.91 -17.65
CA GLY A 405 -10.68 -9.30 -17.82
C GLY A 405 -10.84 -9.69 -19.29
N VAL A 406 -9.95 -9.21 -20.16
CA VAL A 406 -9.93 -9.47 -21.61
C VAL A 406 -9.18 -10.74 -21.98
N ALA A 407 -8.59 -11.48 -21.04
CA ALA A 407 -7.99 -12.79 -21.31
C ALA A 407 -8.97 -13.74 -22.01
N LYS A 408 -10.22 -13.80 -21.53
CA LYS A 408 -11.28 -14.59 -22.17
C LYS A 408 -11.62 -14.13 -23.60
N ASN A 409 -11.33 -12.88 -23.93
CA ASN A 409 -11.53 -12.29 -25.26
C ASN A 409 -10.37 -12.61 -26.21
N SER A 410 -9.22 -12.93 -25.63
CA SER A 410 -7.95 -13.10 -26.32
C SER A 410 -7.61 -14.55 -26.61
N VAL A 411 -8.53 -15.47 -26.30
CA VAL A 411 -8.41 -16.91 -26.57
C VAL A 411 -9.45 -17.40 -27.59
N PRO A 412 -9.25 -18.57 -28.21
CA PRO A 412 -10.18 -19.12 -29.20
C PRO A 412 -11.55 -19.39 -28.56
N THR A 413 -12.65 -19.18 -29.30
CA THR A 413 -14.01 -19.34 -28.78
C THR A 413 -14.36 -20.75 -28.31
N VAL A 414 -13.57 -21.75 -28.71
CA VAL A 414 -13.73 -23.15 -28.27
C VAL A 414 -13.16 -23.40 -26.88
N ILE A 415 -12.35 -22.47 -26.35
CA ILE A 415 -11.79 -22.54 -25.00
C ILE A 415 -12.82 -21.97 -24.01
N ASP A 416 -13.19 -22.80 -23.03
CA ASP A 416 -14.09 -22.39 -21.95
C ASP A 416 -13.28 -21.96 -20.73
N CYS A 417 -13.05 -20.65 -20.59
CA CYS A 417 -12.36 -20.08 -19.42
C CYS A 417 -13.17 -20.20 -18.11
N SER A 418 -14.38 -20.74 -18.14
CA SER A 418 -15.18 -21.04 -16.95
C SER A 418 -14.89 -22.44 -16.39
N ASP A 419 -14.21 -23.29 -17.17
CA ASP A 419 -13.75 -24.59 -16.71
C ASP A 419 -12.61 -24.37 -15.70
N PRO A 420 -12.74 -24.85 -14.45
CA PRO A 420 -11.71 -24.63 -13.43
C PRO A 420 -10.34 -25.18 -13.84
N GLU A 421 -10.30 -26.23 -14.65
CA GLU A 421 -9.07 -26.85 -15.16
C GLU A 421 -8.43 -26.07 -16.33
N ILE A 422 -9.08 -25.01 -16.82
CA ILE A 422 -8.57 -24.13 -17.89
C ILE A 422 -8.38 -22.73 -17.32
N GLN A 423 -7.14 -22.26 -17.28
CA GLN A 423 -6.83 -20.89 -16.88
C GLN A 423 -6.54 -20.05 -18.11
N CYS A 424 -7.36 -19.02 -18.35
CA CYS A 424 -7.12 -18.00 -19.36
C CYS A 424 -6.53 -16.77 -18.69
N THR A 425 -5.39 -16.28 -19.17
CA THR A 425 -4.71 -15.09 -18.63
C THR A 425 -4.11 -14.27 -19.76
N CYS A 426 -3.88 -12.98 -19.53
CA CYS A 426 -2.98 -12.19 -20.35
C CYS A 426 -1.54 -12.38 -19.84
N MET A 427 -0.55 -12.31 -20.73
CA MET A 427 0.86 -12.51 -20.40
C MET A 427 1.72 -11.60 -21.27
N TRP A 428 2.69 -10.92 -20.66
CA TRP A 428 3.64 -10.11 -21.40
C TRP A 428 4.65 -11.00 -22.12
N ASP A 429 4.81 -10.81 -23.42
CA ASP A 429 5.79 -11.52 -24.23
C ASP A 429 7.02 -10.63 -24.45
N GLU A 430 8.10 -10.93 -23.72
CA GLU A 430 9.38 -10.19 -23.82
C GLU A 430 9.97 -10.22 -25.23
N ASP A 431 9.68 -11.24 -26.04
CA ASP A 431 10.23 -11.36 -27.40
C ASP A 431 9.55 -10.38 -28.38
N SER A 432 8.25 -10.14 -28.19
CA SER A 432 7.45 -9.23 -29.03
C SER A 432 7.23 -7.85 -28.41
N ASP A 433 7.62 -7.64 -27.14
CA ASP A 433 7.37 -6.43 -26.35
C ASP A 433 5.89 -6.04 -26.37
N SER A 434 5.03 -7.06 -26.23
CA SER A 434 3.58 -6.92 -26.35
C SER A 434 2.85 -7.89 -25.46
N CYS A 435 1.62 -7.53 -25.08
CA CYS A 435 0.77 -8.39 -24.28
C CYS A 435 0.03 -9.42 -25.15
N ALA A 436 0.01 -10.68 -24.71
CA ALA A 436 -0.59 -11.78 -25.45
C ALA A 436 -1.65 -12.53 -24.62
N GLY A 437 -2.66 -13.06 -25.30
CA GLY A 437 -3.61 -13.98 -24.68
C GLY A 437 -2.97 -15.35 -24.45
N THR A 438 -3.27 -15.97 -23.31
CA THR A 438 -2.82 -17.32 -23.00
C THR A 438 -3.94 -18.17 -22.43
N PHE A 439 -3.85 -19.48 -22.65
CA PHE A 439 -4.65 -20.44 -21.89
C PHE A 439 -3.81 -21.66 -21.51
N THR A 440 -4.11 -22.24 -20.35
CA THR A 440 -3.45 -23.47 -19.88
C THR A 440 -4.46 -24.60 -19.76
N ASP A 441 -3.97 -25.83 -19.95
CA ASP A 441 -4.67 -27.05 -19.56
C ASP A 441 -4.01 -27.62 -18.31
N GLY A 442 -4.80 -28.12 -17.36
CA GLY A 442 -4.26 -28.71 -16.14
C GLY A 442 -5.27 -29.55 -15.37
N ILE A 443 -4.85 -29.97 -14.19
CA ILE A 443 -5.66 -30.79 -13.29
C ILE A 443 -5.41 -30.40 -11.84
N PHE A 444 -6.47 -30.46 -11.02
CA PHE A 444 -6.35 -30.35 -9.57
C PHE A 444 -6.19 -31.73 -8.95
N ASP A 445 -5.25 -31.86 -8.02
CA ASP A 445 -5.17 -33.04 -7.17
C ASP A 445 -6.26 -33.03 -6.08
N GLU A 446 -6.34 -34.11 -5.31
CA GLU A 446 -7.31 -34.27 -4.21
C GLU A 446 -7.11 -33.28 -3.05
N PHE A 447 -5.99 -32.55 -3.05
CA PHE A 447 -5.64 -31.52 -2.07
C PHE A 447 -5.82 -30.10 -2.62
N GLY A 448 -6.28 -29.95 -3.87
CA GLY A 448 -6.52 -28.66 -4.52
C GLY A 448 -5.28 -28.02 -5.15
N ASN A 449 -4.18 -28.75 -5.31
CA ASN A 449 -3.00 -28.23 -6.02
C ASN A 449 -3.17 -28.39 -7.53
N TYR A 450 -2.88 -27.31 -8.26
CA TYR A 450 -2.99 -27.28 -9.71
C TYR A 450 -1.68 -27.75 -10.40
N SER A 451 -1.80 -28.68 -11.33
CA SER A 451 -0.70 -29.17 -12.18
C SER A 451 -1.00 -28.93 -13.66
N LYS A 452 -0.14 -28.17 -14.34
CA LYS A 452 -0.30 -27.83 -15.76
C LYS A 452 0.15 -28.98 -16.66
N TYR A 453 -0.61 -29.24 -17.73
CA TYR A 453 -0.21 -30.08 -18.85
C TYR A 453 0.58 -29.29 -19.90
N GLY A 454 0.20 -28.04 -20.14
CA GLY A 454 0.88 -27.11 -21.04
C GLY A 454 0.19 -25.75 -21.10
N THR A 455 0.81 -24.84 -21.85
CA THR A 455 0.36 -23.45 -22.02
C THR A 455 0.33 -23.12 -23.51
N CYS A 456 -0.76 -22.53 -23.99
CA CYS A 456 -0.83 -21.88 -25.28
C CYS A 456 -0.52 -20.40 -25.12
N LEU A 457 0.44 -19.89 -25.90
CA LEU A 457 0.65 -18.46 -26.13
C LEU A 457 0.04 -18.08 -27.47
N ILE A 458 -0.76 -17.04 -27.52
CA ILE A 458 -1.45 -16.60 -28.73
C ILE A 458 -0.74 -15.37 -29.28
N SER A 459 -0.08 -15.51 -30.43
CA SER A 459 0.70 -14.45 -31.09
C SER A 459 -0.08 -13.87 -32.27
N GLU A 460 -0.12 -12.53 -32.30
CA GLU A 460 -0.66 -11.64 -33.34
C GLU A 460 -2.16 -11.78 -33.68
N GLN A 461 -2.87 -10.66 -33.50
CA GLN A 461 -4.18 -10.40 -34.05
C GLN A 461 -4.07 -9.20 -35.00
N GLU A 462 -3.88 -9.43 -36.30
CA GLU A 462 -4.15 -8.36 -37.27
C GLU A 462 -5.64 -8.04 -37.17
N SER A 463 -5.95 -6.88 -36.59
CA SER A 463 -7.20 -6.18 -36.90
C SER A 463 -7.00 -5.51 -38.26
N ASP A 464 -7.91 -5.74 -39.21
CA ASP A 464 -7.91 -4.90 -40.41
C ASP A 464 -8.16 -3.44 -39.96
N PRO A 465 -7.32 -2.48 -40.38
CA PRO A 465 -7.37 -1.08 -39.93
C PRO A 465 -8.69 -0.33 -40.27
N ASN A 466 -9.71 -1.01 -40.82
CA ASN A 466 -11.07 -0.50 -41.00
C ASN A 466 -12.14 -1.13 -40.05
N GLU A 467 -11.75 -1.99 -39.08
CA GLU A 467 -12.63 -2.99 -38.43
C GLU A 467 -13.44 -2.59 -37.18
N CYS A 468 -13.70 -1.30 -36.91
CA CYS A 468 -14.79 -0.93 -36.00
C CYS A 468 -15.82 0.01 -36.64
N ASP A 469 -15.76 0.22 -37.95
CA ASP A 469 -16.74 1.05 -38.67
C ASP A 469 -18.15 0.40 -38.72
N ASP A 470 -18.24 -0.93 -38.66
CA ASP A 470 -19.49 -1.70 -38.61
C ASP A 470 -19.82 -2.30 -37.23
N GLY A 471 -18.98 -2.04 -36.23
CA GLY A 471 -19.15 -2.45 -34.84
C GLY A 471 -18.67 -3.87 -34.50
N ILE A 472 -17.95 -4.56 -35.39
CA ILE A 472 -17.43 -5.92 -35.15
C ILE A 472 -15.93 -5.97 -35.45
N LEU A 473 -15.14 -6.29 -34.44
CA LEU A 473 -13.72 -6.58 -34.54
C LEU A 473 -13.51 -8.07 -34.89
N ILE A 474 -12.76 -8.38 -35.94
CA ILE A 474 -12.41 -9.76 -36.31
C ILE A 474 -10.93 -9.99 -35.98
N LEU A 475 -10.68 -11.02 -35.19
CA LEU A 475 -9.35 -11.37 -34.71
C LEU A 475 -8.93 -12.68 -35.33
N THR A 476 -7.92 -12.66 -36.19
CA THR A 476 -7.16 -13.88 -36.54
C THR A 476 -6.15 -14.15 -35.46
N TRP A 477 -5.83 -15.40 -35.18
CA TRP A 477 -4.82 -15.73 -34.18
C TRP A 477 -4.00 -16.93 -34.60
N ASP A 478 -2.71 -16.90 -34.26
CA ASP A 478 -1.78 -18.03 -34.30
C ASP A 478 -1.39 -18.40 -32.86
N GLY A 479 -1.23 -19.70 -32.58
CA GLY A 479 -0.94 -20.18 -31.23
C GLY A 479 0.30 -21.08 -31.17
N VAL A 480 1.11 -20.90 -30.13
CA VAL A 480 2.28 -21.73 -29.83
C VAL A 480 2.05 -22.46 -28.52
N TRP A 481 2.03 -23.80 -28.58
CA TRP A 481 1.89 -24.64 -27.40
C TRP A 481 3.24 -24.98 -26.78
N THR A 482 3.36 -24.79 -25.48
CA THR A 482 4.53 -25.17 -24.67
C THR A 482 4.13 -26.20 -23.63
N TRP A 483 4.77 -27.37 -23.66
CA TRP A 483 4.52 -28.45 -22.69
C TRP A 483 5.10 -28.13 -21.32
N ALA A 484 4.35 -28.45 -20.27
CA ALA A 484 4.84 -28.31 -18.91
C ALA A 484 5.98 -29.32 -18.63
N SER A 485 7.01 -28.90 -17.90
CA SER A 485 8.15 -29.76 -17.53
C SER A 485 7.73 -31.00 -16.72
N GLY A 486 6.64 -30.90 -15.96
CA GLY A 486 6.02 -32.01 -15.22
C GLY A 486 5.19 -32.98 -16.08
N ASN A 487 5.05 -32.72 -17.39
CA ASN A 487 4.27 -33.53 -18.33
C ASN A 487 5.14 -34.11 -19.46
N PRO A 488 6.18 -34.91 -19.18
CA PRO A 488 7.11 -35.42 -20.20
C PRO A 488 6.47 -36.40 -21.19
N GLU A 489 5.30 -36.94 -20.87
CA GLU A 489 4.53 -37.84 -21.75
C GLU A 489 3.58 -37.07 -22.67
N HIS A 490 3.55 -35.73 -22.59
CA HIS A 490 2.68 -34.83 -23.37
C HIS A 490 1.20 -35.28 -23.30
N LYS A 491 0.72 -35.55 -22.08
CA LYS A 491 -0.69 -35.84 -21.84
C LYS A 491 -1.50 -34.59 -22.13
N ASP A 492 -2.51 -34.73 -22.99
CA ASP A 492 -3.45 -33.68 -23.38
C ASP A 492 -4.84 -34.31 -23.51
N PRO A 493 -5.55 -34.49 -22.38
CA PRO A 493 -6.84 -35.16 -22.36
C PRO A 493 -7.93 -34.37 -23.09
N LYS A 494 -7.80 -33.04 -23.17
CA LYS A 494 -8.77 -32.14 -23.80
C LYS A 494 -8.42 -31.79 -25.25
N GLY A 495 -7.24 -32.19 -25.75
CA GLY A 495 -6.80 -31.94 -27.12
C GLY A 495 -6.46 -30.47 -27.38
N LEU A 496 -6.14 -29.71 -26.33
CA LEU A 496 -5.97 -28.26 -26.39
C LEU A 496 -4.68 -27.84 -27.09
N ALA A 497 -3.65 -28.69 -27.11
CA ALA A 497 -2.41 -28.41 -27.83
C ALA A 497 -2.65 -28.32 -29.34
N LEU A 498 -3.44 -29.26 -29.88
CA LEU A 498 -3.80 -29.25 -31.30
C LEU A 498 -4.70 -28.06 -31.66
N ILE A 499 -5.59 -27.67 -30.73
CA ILE A 499 -6.43 -26.49 -30.92
C ILE A 499 -5.55 -25.25 -31.00
N CYS A 500 -4.63 -25.06 -30.04
CA CYS A 500 -3.67 -23.96 -30.01
C CYS A 500 -2.88 -23.85 -31.34
N GLU A 501 -2.30 -24.95 -31.81
CA GLU A 501 -1.46 -24.92 -33.02
C GLU A 501 -2.25 -24.80 -34.33
N ALA A 502 -3.58 -24.99 -34.31
CA ALA A 502 -4.40 -24.91 -35.52
C ALA A 502 -4.66 -23.45 -35.98
N GLY A 503 -4.46 -22.47 -35.09
CA GLY A 503 -4.86 -21.09 -35.31
C GLY A 503 -6.38 -20.92 -35.50
N GLY A 504 -6.82 -19.70 -35.76
CA GLY A 504 -8.24 -19.48 -36.03
C GLY A 504 -8.68 -18.03 -36.15
N THR A 505 -9.99 -17.83 -36.12
CA THR A 505 -10.62 -16.50 -36.12
C THR A 505 -11.68 -16.38 -35.04
N ARG A 506 -11.86 -15.16 -34.52
CA ARG A 506 -12.89 -14.78 -33.55
C ARG A 506 -13.50 -13.45 -33.98
N SER A 507 -14.77 -13.22 -33.65
CA SER A 507 -15.40 -11.90 -33.76
C SER A 507 -15.80 -11.40 -32.38
N ILE A 508 -15.59 -10.11 -32.13
CA ILE A 508 -15.93 -9.42 -30.88
C ILE A 508 -16.68 -8.13 -31.23
N GLU A 509 -17.70 -7.78 -30.45
CA GLU A 509 -18.39 -6.49 -30.61
C GLU A 509 -17.52 -5.36 -30.07
N CYS A 510 -17.36 -4.28 -30.84
CA CYS A 510 -16.57 -3.12 -30.39
C CYS A 510 -17.29 -2.38 -29.24
N PRO A 511 -16.55 -1.68 -28.35
CA PRO A 511 -17.13 -0.74 -27.38
C PRO A 511 -18.02 0.28 -28.08
N ALA A 512 -19.11 0.69 -27.44
CA ALA A 512 -20.04 1.66 -28.01
C ALA A 512 -19.37 3.04 -28.15
N GLN A 513 -18.82 3.32 -29.33
CA GLN A 513 -18.26 4.64 -29.60
C GLN A 513 -19.40 5.66 -29.75
N ILE A 514 -19.51 6.57 -28.78
CA ILE A 514 -20.39 7.73 -28.90
C ILE A 514 -19.78 8.63 -29.98
N GLN A 515 -20.25 8.48 -31.22
CA GLN A 515 -20.00 9.50 -32.23
C GLN A 515 -20.64 10.80 -31.74
N LEU A 516 -19.85 11.69 -31.13
CA LEU A 516 -20.29 13.04 -30.79
C LEU A 516 -20.67 13.74 -32.10
N PRO A 517 -21.96 13.95 -32.42
CA PRO A 517 -22.37 14.41 -33.76
C PRO A 517 -21.99 15.88 -34.02
N PHE A 518 -21.32 16.53 -33.06
CA PHE A 518 -21.19 17.98 -32.99
C PHE A 518 -19.76 18.53 -33.04
N PHE A 519 -18.71 17.72 -32.86
CA PHE A 519 -17.31 18.17 -32.80
C PHE A 519 -16.48 17.89 -34.06
N GLY A 520 -17.11 17.84 -35.23
CA GLY A 520 -16.35 17.84 -36.49
C GLY A 520 -15.55 19.14 -36.65
N ILE A 521 -14.34 19.07 -37.20
CA ILE A 521 -13.46 20.23 -37.40
C ILE A 521 -14.15 21.37 -38.19
N TYR A 522 -15.07 21.00 -39.09
CA TYR A 522 -15.91 21.96 -39.83
C TYR A 522 -16.87 22.73 -38.92
N ASN A 523 -17.48 22.09 -37.92
CA ASN A 523 -18.37 22.74 -36.96
C ASN A 523 -17.59 23.70 -36.05
N ILE A 524 -16.36 23.32 -35.65
CA ILE A 524 -15.45 24.19 -34.90
C ILE A 524 -15.08 25.42 -35.75
N ILE A 525 -14.72 25.23 -37.02
CA ILE A 525 -14.42 26.34 -37.94
C ILE A 525 -15.63 27.27 -38.09
N VAL A 526 -16.84 26.72 -38.26
CA VAL A 526 -18.07 27.52 -38.36
C VAL A 526 -18.35 28.30 -37.07
N ALA A 527 -18.19 27.68 -35.90
CA ALA A 527 -18.36 28.34 -34.61
C ALA A 527 -17.37 29.50 -34.42
N VAL A 528 -16.09 29.29 -34.76
CA VAL A 528 -15.06 30.33 -34.70
C VAL A 528 -15.40 31.50 -35.64
N ILE A 529 -15.87 31.21 -36.86
CA ILE A 529 -16.30 32.24 -37.82
C ILE A 529 -17.47 33.06 -37.25
N ILE A 530 -18.45 32.39 -36.63
CA ILE A 530 -19.60 33.05 -36.00
C ILE A 530 -19.15 33.96 -34.84
N ILE A 531 -18.25 33.49 -33.99
CA ILE A 531 -17.69 34.28 -32.88
C ILE A 531 -16.95 35.52 -33.41
N ILE A 532 -16.14 35.36 -34.45
CA ILE A 532 -15.42 36.48 -35.09
C ILE A 532 -16.41 37.50 -35.68
N LEU A 533 -17.47 37.03 -36.34
CA LEU A 533 -18.53 37.89 -36.88
C LEU A 533 -19.28 38.66 -35.78
N ILE A 534 -19.63 37.99 -34.69
CA ILE A 534 -20.27 38.63 -33.52
C ILE A 534 -19.34 39.70 -32.95
N TYR A 535 -18.06 39.39 -32.76
CA TYR A 535 -17.07 40.33 -32.25
C TYR A 535 -16.91 41.54 -33.19
N PHE A 536 -16.92 41.31 -34.50
CA PHE A 536 -16.83 42.37 -35.50
C PHE A 536 -18.07 43.28 -35.46
N ILE A 537 -19.27 42.71 -35.32
CA ILE A 537 -20.53 43.44 -35.19
C ILE A 537 -20.54 44.29 -33.91
N LEU A 538 -20.11 43.71 -32.77
CA LEU A 538 -20.00 44.42 -31.49
C LEU A 538 -18.91 45.50 -31.49
N SER A 539 -17.82 45.30 -32.24
CA SER A 539 -16.75 46.30 -32.36
C SER A 539 -17.12 47.46 -33.30
N SER A 540 -18.13 47.27 -34.16
CA SER A 540 -18.55 48.26 -35.14
C SER A 540 -18.99 49.57 -34.47
N LYS A 541 -18.46 50.69 -34.98
CA LYS A 541 -18.72 52.04 -34.43
C LYS A 541 -20.21 52.41 -34.40
N LYS A 542 -21.02 51.79 -35.27
CA LYS A 542 -22.47 52.01 -35.38
C LYS A 542 -23.23 51.38 -34.21
N VAL A 543 -22.88 50.15 -33.80
CA VAL A 543 -23.46 49.46 -32.64
C VAL A 543 -23.02 50.11 -31.33
N LYS A 544 -21.73 50.47 -31.20
CA LYS A 544 -21.23 51.24 -30.04
C LYS A 544 -21.94 52.60 -29.86
N ARG A 545 -22.40 53.22 -30.94
CA ARG A 545 -23.12 54.50 -30.91
C ARG A 545 -24.58 54.34 -30.47
N GLU A 546 -25.23 53.23 -30.83
CA GLU A 546 -26.60 52.92 -30.40
C GLU A 546 -26.64 52.36 -28.96
N LEU A 547 -25.68 51.54 -28.52
CA LEU A 547 -25.56 51.14 -27.11
C LEU A 547 -25.35 52.34 -26.18
N ARG A 548 -24.58 53.34 -26.59
CA ARG A 548 -24.40 54.60 -25.83
C ARG A 548 -25.66 55.46 -25.74
N LYS A 549 -26.65 55.26 -26.62
CA LYS A 549 -27.96 55.92 -26.52
C LYS A 549 -28.93 55.17 -25.60
N PHE A 550 -28.72 53.86 -25.40
CA PHE A 550 -29.51 53.05 -24.47
C PHE A 550 -29.01 53.15 -23.02
N ILE A 551 -27.75 53.52 -22.80
CA ILE A 551 -27.11 53.67 -21.47
C ILE A 551 -27.21 55.12 -20.95
N LYS A 552 -27.78 56.04 -21.74
CA LYS A 552 -28.13 57.42 -21.33
C LYS A 552 -29.64 57.55 -21.25
#